data_AF-A0A356L3S5-F1
#
_entry.id   AF-A0A356L3S5-F1
#
_cell.length_a   1.000
_cell.length_b   1.000
_cell.length_c   1.000
_cell.angle_alpha   90.00
_cell.angle_beta   90.00
_cell.angle_gamma   90.00
#
_symmetry.space_group_name_H-M   'P 1'
#
loop_
_entity.id
_entity.type
_entity.pdbx_description
1 polymer ?
#
loop_
_entity_poly.entity_id
_entity_poly.type
_entity_poly.pdbx_seq_one_letter_code
_entity_poly.pdbx_strand_id
1 'polypeptide(L)'
;MIDILVVGGLYVAVMNATIGKHAAVIRDGRKIKNQIRRNKKKLKAMTRAIRSDANESGYNLESFDDEITKAQQERNDVISRKQGAQNTFETVTKNILTDEIETAARPQLEELQQRLKAATERRQQLESEEKEQALALSQRYEQYLGKGHMNASDIDRIAEMLEEGSAASIIDAVAKLEHPAQ
;
A
#
# COMPACT_ATOMS: atom_id res chain seq x y z
N MET A 1 -111.80 45.94 -18.88
CA MET A 1 -110.59 46.48 -19.57
C MET A 1 -109.76 47.36 -18.63
N ILE A 2 -110.35 48.31 -17.89
CA ILE A 2 -109.62 49.18 -16.96
C ILE A 2 -109.02 48.41 -15.76
N ASP A 3 -109.74 47.44 -15.19
CA ASP A 3 -109.27 46.70 -14.01
C ASP A 3 -107.99 45.89 -14.26
N ILE A 4 -107.85 45.33 -15.46
CA ILE A 4 -106.63 44.61 -15.88
C ILE A 4 -105.44 45.57 -15.96
N LEU A 5 -105.67 46.82 -16.38
CA LEU A 5 -104.64 47.84 -16.49
C LEU A 5 -104.21 48.35 -15.11
N VAL A 6 -105.15 48.49 -14.17
CA VAL A 6 -104.88 48.90 -12.78
C VAL A 6 -104.12 47.81 -12.05
N VAL A 7 -104.57 46.55 -12.13
CA VAL A 7 -103.89 45.42 -11.49
C VAL A 7 -102.52 45.16 -12.12
N GLY A 8 -102.42 45.21 -13.45
CA GLY A 8 -101.15 45.08 -14.16
C GLY A 8 -100.17 46.22 -13.85
N GLY A 9 -100.67 47.46 -13.80
CA GLY A 9 -99.87 48.64 -13.45
C GLY A 9 -99.38 48.59 -12.00
N LEU A 10 -100.25 48.22 -11.06
CA LEU A 10 -99.88 48.03 -9.66
C LEU A 10 -98.85 46.91 -9.49
N TYR A 11 -99.01 45.80 -10.22
CA TYR A 11 -98.07 44.68 -10.22
C TYR A 11 -96.67 45.11 -10.69
N VAL A 12 -96.58 45.83 -11.81
CA VAL A 12 -95.30 46.31 -12.35
C VAL A 12 -94.67 47.35 -11.43
N ALA A 13 -95.46 48.24 -10.82
CA ALA A 13 -94.96 49.25 -9.88
C ALA A 13 -94.34 48.61 -8.63
N VAL A 14 -95.02 47.63 -8.02
CA VAL A 14 -94.51 46.87 -6.86
C VAL A 14 -93.25 46.07 -7.25
N MET A 15 -93.25 45.45 -8.42
CA MET A 15 -92.10 44.68 -8.91
C MET A 15 -90.87 45.57 -9.17
N ASN A 16 -91.06 46.74 -9.79
CA ASN A 16 -89.98 47.69 -10.04
C ASN A 16 -89.45 48.30 -8.73
N ALA A 17 -90.34 48.62 -7.78
CA ALA A 17 -89.97 49.15 -6.47
C ALA A 17 -89.20 48.14 -5.60
N THR A 18 -89.52 46.84 -5.71
CA THR A 18 -88.95 45.79 -4.84
C THR A 18 -87.75 45.09 -5.48
N ILE A 19 -87.91 44.62 -6.72
CA ILE A 19 -86.88 43.83 -7.43
C ILE A 19 -85.94 44.74 -8.22
N GLY A 20 -86.46 45.80 -8.84
CA GLY A 20 -85.66 46.74 -9.62
C GLY A 20 -84.60 47.46 -8.80
N LYS A 21 -84.96 47.94 -7.58
CA LYS A 21 -84.03 48.64 -6.67
C LYS A 21 -82.87 47.77 -6.17
N HIS A 22 -83.08 46.46 -6.01
CA HIS A 22 -82.06 45.52 -5.51
C HIS A 22 -81.48 44.59 -6.59
N ALA A 23 -81.85 44.79 -7.86
CA ALA A 23 -81.39 43.97 -8.98
C ALA A 23 -79.86 43.94 -9.11
N ALA A 24 -79.19 45.06 -8.81
CA ALA A 24 -77.73 45.16 -8.78
C ALA A 24 -77.12 44.22 -7.73
N VAL A 25 -77.65 44.23 -6.51
CA VAL A 25 -77.19 43.37 -5.40
C VAL A 25 -77.41 41.89 -5.71
N ILE A 26 -78.57 41.54 -6.30
CA ILE A 26 -78.86 40.16 -6.74
C ILE A 26 -77.91 39.71 -7.86
N ARG A 27 -77.56 40.61 -8.78
CA ARG A 27 -76.57 40.33 -9.85
C ARG A 27 -75.19 40.11 -9.27
N ASP A 28 -74.78 40.91 -8.29
CA ASP A 28 -73.46 40.77 -7.67
C ASP A 28 -73.37 39.53 -6.77
N GLY A 29 -74.44 39.18 -6.04
CA GLY A 29 -74.54 37.89 -5.34
C GLY A 29 -74.41 36.69 -6.29
N ARG A 30 -75.01 36.76 -7.49
CA ARG A 30 -74.82 35.74 -8.54
C ARG A 30 -73.38 35.66 -9.04
N LYS A 31 -72.71 36.80 -9.22
CA LYS A 31 -71.28 36.83 -9.60
C LYS A 31 -70.41 36.17 -8.54
N ILE A 32 -70.62 36.47 -7.26
CA ILE A 32 -69.90 35.88 -6.13
C ILE A 32 -70.11 34.36 -6.09
N LYS A 33 -71.35 33.88 -6.22
CA LYS A 33 -71.65 32.44 -6.29
C LYS A 33 -70.93 31.75 -7.45
N ASN A 34 -70.87 32.41 -8.61
CA ASN A 34 -70.15 31.90 -9.79
C ASN A 34 -68.62 31.91 -9.57
N GLN A 35 -68.07 32.90 -8.89
CA GLN A 35 -66.65 32.91 -8.50
C GLN A 35 -66.34 31.77 -7.52
N ILE A 36 -67.15 31.54 -6.49
CA ILE A 36 -66.97 30.44 -5.54
C ILE A 36 -67.00 29.09 -6.27
N ARG A 37 -67.94 28.89 -7.20
CA ARG A 37 -67.99 27.65 -8.02
C ARG A 37 -66.74 27.46 -8.87
N ARG A 38 -66.25 28.52 -9.52
CA ARG A 38 -65.01 28.49 -10.30
C ARG A 38 -63.80 28.18 -9.41
N ASN A 39 -63.70 28.78 -8.24
CA ASN A 39 -62.61 28.54 -7.29
C ASN A 39 -62.63 27.11 -6.74
N LYS A 40 -63.81 26.56 -6.41
CA LYS A 40 -63.95 25.14 -6.04
C LYS A 40 -63.48 24.20 -7.16
N LYS A 41 -63.79 24.51 -8.42
CA LYS A 41 -63.30 23.74 -9.58
C LYS A 41 -61.78 23.83 -9.72
N LYS A 42 -61.19 25.02 -9.57
CA LYS A 42 -59.74 25.24 -9.58
C LYS A 42 -59.04 24.47 -8.45
N LEU A 43 -59.56 24.55 -7.22
CA LEU A 43 -59.06 23.79 -6.08
C LEU A 43 -59.08 22.29 -6.37
N LYS A 44 -60.20 21.75 -6.86
CA LYS A 44 -60.29 20.32 -7.22
C LYS A 44 -59.29 19.93 -8.30
N ALA A 45 -59.05 20.79 -9.29
CA ALA A 45 -58.05 20.55 -10.33
C ALA A 45 -56.62 20.57 -9.76
N MET A 46 -56.28 21.55 -8.89
CA MET A 46 -54.99 21.61 -8.21
C MET A 46 -54.76 20.41 -7.30
N THR A 47 -55.75 20.02 -6.49
CA THR A 47 -55.67 18.82 -5.65
C THR A 47 -55.47 17.55 -6.48
N ARG A 48 -56.13 17.45 -7.64
CA ARG A 48 -55.93 16.33 -8.56
C ARG A 48 -54.53 16.34 -9.19
N ALA A 49 -54.02 17.52 -9.56
CA ALA A 49 -52.67 17.67 -10.10
C ALA A 49 -51.62 17.25 -9.07
N ILE A 50 -51.71 17.74 -7.83
CA ILE A 50 -50.79 17.38 -6.73
C ILE A 50 -50.85 15.87 -6.45
N ARG A 51 -52.06 15.29 -6.35
CA ARG A 51 -52.22 13.85 -6.12
C ARG A 51 -51.67 13.01 -7.29
N SER A 52 -51.73 13.54 -8.51
CA SER A 52 -51.16 12.89 -9.70
C SER A 52 -49.64 13.04 -9.78
N ASP A 53 -49.08 14.13 -9.28
CA ASP A 53 -47.64 14.40 -9.24
C ASP A 53 -46.93 13.55 -8.17
N ALA A 54 -47.64 13.22 -7.08
CA ALA A 54 -47.19 12.23 -6.09
C ALA A 54 -47.13 10.78 -6.64
N ASN A 55 -47.58 10.54 -7.88
CA ASN A 55 -47.40 9.26 -8.53
C ASN A 55 -46.01 9.24 -9.20
N GLU A 56 -45.03 8.69 -8.49
CA GLU A 56 -43.63 8.61 -8.88
C GLU A 56 -43.39 7.89 -10.22
N SER A 57 -44.37 7.15 -10.74
CA SER A 57 -44.31 6.47 -12.05
C SER A 57 -44.05 7.37 -13.28
N GLY A 58 -44.17 8.70 -13.14
CA GLY A 58 -43.77 9.65 -14.18
C GLY A 58 -42.28 10.03 -14.16
N TYR A 59 -41.61 9.81 -13.03
CA TYR A 59 -40.17 10.01 -12.88
C TYR A 59 -39.53 8.62 -13.05
N ASN A 60 -38.67 8.45 -14.05
CA ASN A 60 -38.02 7.18 -14.40
C ASN A 60 -36.97 6.75 -13.35
N LEU A 61 -37.37 6.65 -12.08
CA LEU A 61 -36.51 6.34 -10.94
C LEU A 61 -36.08 4.87 -10.91
N GLU A 62 -36.89 3.98 -11.47
CA GLU A 62 -36.57 2.56 -11.66
C GLU A 62 -35.28 2.38 -12.46
N SER A 63 -35.04 3.21 -13.47
CA SER A 63 -33.78 3.20 -14.24
C SER A 63 -32.57 3.57 -13.38
N PHE A 64 -32.72 4.47 -12.41
CA PHE A 64 -31.62 4.83 -11.50
C PHE A 64 -31.38 3.72 -10.49
N ASP A 65 -32.42 3.05 -9.99
CA ASP A 65 -32.27 1.89 -9.12
C ASP A 65 -31.58 0.71 -9.83
N ASP A 66 -31.91 0.48 -11.11
CA ASP A 66 -31.23 -0.50 -11.97
C ASP A 66 -29.76 -0.15 -12.19
N GLU A 67 -29.46 1.13 -12.49
CA GLU A 67 -28.09 1.61 -12.65
C GLU A 67 -27.27 1.49 -11.35
N ILE A 68 -27.85 1.86 -10.20
CA ILE A 68 -27.23 1.71 -8.89
C ILE A 68 -26.95 0.23 -8.62
N THR A 69 -27.93 -0.64 -8.85
CA THR A 69 -27.79 -2.08 -8.62
C THR A 69 -26.69 -2.66 -9.49
N LYS A 70 -26.65 -2.30 -10.78
CA LYS A 70 -25.61 -2.72 -11.71
C LYS A 70 -24.23 -2.24 -11.26
N ALA A 71 -24.09 -0.96 -10.90
CA ALA A 71 -22.82 -0.41 -10.41
C ALA A 71 -22.35 -1.11 -9.12
N GLN A 72 -23.28 -1.48 -8.24
CA GLN A 72 -22.99 -2.18 -7.00
C GLN A 72 -22.54 -3.63 -7.25
N GLN A 73 -23.16 -4.30 -8.21
CA GLN A 73 -22.75 -5.63 -8.65
C GLN A 73 -21.35 -5.61 -9.28
N GLU A 74 -21.10 -4.68 -10.22
CA GLU A 74 -19.77 -4.51 -10.84
C GLU A 74 -18.70 -4.22 -9.79
N ARG A 75 -19.00 -3.36 -8.81
CA ARG A 75 -18.10 -3.07 -7.69
C ARG A 75 -17.79 -4.33 -6.88
N ASN A 76 -18.80 -5.13 -6.55
CA ASN A 76 -18.61 -6.35 -5.76
C ASN A 76 -17.81 -7.40 -6.53
N ASP A 77 -18.04 -7.53 -7.84
CA ASP A 77 -17.27 -8.41 -8.70
C ASP A 77 -15.79 -8.01 -8.75
N VAL A 78 -15.51 -6.71 -8.86
CA VAL A 78 -14.12 -6.19 -8.81
C VAL A 78 -13.47 -6.47 -7.46
N ILE A 79 -14.19 -6.27 -6.35
CA ILE A 79 -13.68 -6.56 -5.00
C ILE A 79 -13.39 -8.06 -4.86
N SER A 80 -14.30 -8.92 -5.31
CA SER A 80 -14.13 -10.38 -5.28
C SER A 80 -12.92 -10.83 -6.09
N ARG A 81 -12.76 -10.31 -7.33
CA ARG A 81 -11.59 -10.58 -8.17
C ARG A 81 -10.29 -10.13 -7.51
N LYS A 82 -10.30 -8.93 -6.89
CA LYS A 82 -9.13 -8.42 -6.16
C LYS A 82 -8.76 -9.31 -4.98
N GLN A 83 -9.74 -9.73 -4.18
CA GLN A 83 -9.51 -10.65 -3.05
C GLN A 83 -8.99 -12.01 -3.53
N GLY A 84 -9.56 -12.55 -4.60
CA GLY A 84 -9.08 -13.78 -5.22
C GLY A 84 -7.62 -13.66 -5.68
N ALA A 85 -7.28 -12.59 -6.39
CA ALA A 85 -5.91 -12.34 -6.83
C ALA A 85 -4.93 -12.16 -5.67
N GLN A 86 -5.33 -11.47 -4.60
CA GLN A 86 -4.52 -11.33 -3.38
C GLN A 86 -4.26 -12.68 -2.73
N ASN A 87 -5.28 -13.52 -2.58
CA ASN A 87 -5.13 -14.85 -2.02
C ASN A 87 -4.21 -15.73 -2.89
N THR A 88 -4.37 -15.72 -4.22
CA THR A 88 -3.46 -16.42 -5.14
C THR A 88 -2.02 -15.94 -4.98
N PHE A 89 -1.81 -14.63 -4.85
CA PHE A 89 -0.48 -14.07 -4.64
C PHE A 89 0.15 -14.57 -3.33
N GLU A 90 -0.60 -14.51 -2.23
CA GLU A 90 -0.12 -14.92 -0.90
C GLU A 90 0.13 -16.42 -0.80
N THR A 91 -0.72 -17.25 -1.41
CA THR A 91 -0.65 -18.71 -1.28
C THR A 91 0.32 -19.34 -2.27
N VAL A 92 0.38 -18.82 -3.51
CA VAL A 92 1.10 -19.48 -4.61
C VAL A 92 2.27 -18.62 -5.08
N THR A 93 2.00 -17.39 -5.55
CA THR A 93 3.02 -16.58 -6.23
C THR A 93 4.18 -16.22 -5.31
N LYS A 94 3.91 -15.91 -4.04
CA LYS A 94 4.96 -15.61 -3.05
C LYS A 94 5.94 -16.77 -2.88
N ASN A 95 5.43 -17.99 -2.79
CA ASN A 95 6.27 -19.17 -2.60
C ASN A 95 7.12 -19.42 -3.84
N ILE A 96 6.53 -19.35 -5.04
CA ILE A 96 7.27 -19.48 -6.30
C ILE A 96 8.40 -18.46 -6.40
N LEU A 97 8.13 -17.19 -6.11
CA LEU A 97 9.15 -16.13 -6.15
C LEU A 97 10.25 -16.37 -5.11
N THR A 98 9.90 -16.90 -3.94
CA THR A 98 10.88 -17.23 -2.89
C THR A 98 11.78 -18.37 -3.37
N ASP A 99 11.19 -19.44 -3.91
CA ASP A 99 11.92 -20.58 -4.46
C ASP A 99 12.83 -20.16 -5.62
N GLU A 100 12.37 -19.24 -6.48
CA GLU A 100 13.15 -18.71 -7.59
C GLU A 100 14.37 -17.91 -7.10
N ILE A 101 14.19 -17.03 -6.11
CA ILE A 101 15.29 -16.28 -5.49
C ILE A 101 16.29 -17.23 -4.82
N GLU A 102 15.81 -18.20 -4.04
CA GLU A 102 16.68 -19.17 -3.37
C GLU A 102 17.46 -20.01 -4.37
N THR A 103 16.81 -20.46 -5.45
CA THR A 103 17.43 -21.26 -6.51
C THR A 103 18.48 -20.43 -7.26
N ALA A 104 18.22 -19.16 -7.52
CA ALA A 104 19.19 -18.26 -8.16
C ALA A 104 20.40 -17.95 -7.25
N ALA A 105 20.19 -17.85 -5.93
CA ALA A 105 21.25 -17.55 -4.97
C ALA A 105 22.09 -18.77 -4.58
N ARG A 106 21.54 -19.99 -4.65
CA ARG A 106 22.22 -21.24 -4.27
C ARG A 106 23.59 -21.43 -4.93
N PRO A 107 23.76 -21.29 -6.25
CA PRO A 107 25.06 -21.50 -6.90
C PRO A 107 26.15 -20.56 -6.37
N GLN A 108 25.80 -19.30 -6.11
CA GLN A 108 26.75 -18.32 -5.56
C GLN A 108 27.14 -18.67 -4.13
N LEU A 109 26.18 -19.12 -3.31
CA LEU A 109 26.44 -19.57 -1.95
C LEU A 109 27.32 -20.83 -1.95
N GLU A 110 27.02 -21.80 -2.81
CA GLU A 110 27.81 -23.03 -2.96
C GLU A 110 29.24 -22.72 -3.42
N GLU A 111 29.40 -21.84 -4.39
CA GLU A 111 30.72 -21.38 -4.84
C GLU A 111 31.50 -20.70 -3.71
N LEU A 112 30.85 -19.80 -2.98
CA LEU A 112 31.49 -19.08 -1.86
C LEU A 112 31.88 -20.05 -0.73
N GLN A 113 31.05 -21.04 -0.42
CA GLN A 113 31.33 -22.10 0.53
C GLN A 113 32.52 -22.96 0.08
N GLN A 114 32.57 -23.35 -1.21
CA GLN A 114 33.70 -24.10 -1.76
C GLN A 114 35.00 -23.30 -1.69
N ARG A 115 34.98 -22.01 -2.05
CA ARG A 115 36.14 -21.11 -1.94
C ARG A 115 36.62 -20.98 -0.50
N LEU A 116 35.70 -20.84 0.46
CA LEU A 116 36.03 -20.77 1.88
C LEU A 116 36.68 -22.07 2.36
N LYS A 117 36.12 -23.22 1.99
CA LYS A 117 36.67 -24.53 2.33
C LYS A 117 38.08 -24.70 1.77
N ALA A 118 38.28 -24.42 0.49
CA ALA A 118 39.59 -24.50 -0.17
C ALA A 118 40.62 -23.55 0.45
N ALA A 119 40.23 -22.31 0.79
CA ALA A 119 41.11 -21.36 1.48
C ALA A 119 41.48 -21.83 2.88
N THR A 120 40.54 -22.44 3.61
CA THR A 120 40.77 -22.98 4.96
C THR A 120 41.72 -24.18 4.92
N GLU A 121 41.52 -25.11 3.98
CA GLU A 121 42.41 -26.25 3.77
C GLU A 121 43.82 -25.79 3.38
N ARG A 122 43.93 -24.80 2.48
CA ARG A 122 45.22 -24.22 2.10
C ARG A 122 45.92 -23.55 3.28
N ARG A 123 45.17 -22.87 4.15
CA ARG A 123 45.74 -22.27 5.37
C ARG A 123 46.27 -23.35 6.31
N GLN A 124 45.51 -24.41 6.54
CA GLN A 124 45.95 -25.53 7.39
C GLN A 124 47.19 -26.23 6.84
N GLN A 125 47.28 -26.41 5.52
CA GLN A 125 48.47 -26.95 4.87
C GLN A 125 49.69 -26.05 5.11
N LEU A 126 49.57 -24.74 4.84
CA LEU A 126 50.66 -23.79 5.09
C LEU A 126 51.07 -23.72 6.56
N GLU A 127 50.11 -23.75 7.50
CA GLU A 127 50.41 -23.80 8.94
C GLU A 127 51.14 -25.10 9.32
N SER A 128 50.83 -26.23 8.67
CA SER A 128 51.53 -27.50 8.91
C SER A 128 52.94 -27.50 8.32
N GLU A 129 53.10 -26.96 7.10
CA GLU A 129 54.40 -26.80 6.44
C GLU A 129 55.30 -25.84 7.23
N GLU A 130 54.75 -24.73 7.74
CA GLU A 130 55.47 -23.78 8.58
C GLU A 130 55.96 -24.46 9.87
N LYS A 131 55.10 -25.25 10.54
CA LYS A 131 55.48 -26.00 11.74
C LYS A 131 56.56 -27.04 11.45
N GLU A 132 56.45 -27.76 10.33
CA GLU A 132 57.43 -28.75 9.91
C GLU A 132 58.78 -28.09 9.59
N GLN A 133 58.77 -26.97 8.86
CA GLN A 133 59.97 -26.20 8.56
C GLN A 133 60.61 -25.64 9.83
N ALA A 134 59.82 -25.07 10.75
CA ALA A 134 60.31 -24.57 12.03
C ALA A 134 60.95 -25.69 12.87
N LEU A 135 60.33 -26.88 12.88
CA LEU A 135 60.85 -28.05 13.58
C LEU A 135 62.13 -28.60 12.93
N ALA A 136 62.20 -28.64 11.59
CA ALA A 136 63.40 -29.02 10.85
C ALA A 136 64.56 -28.02 11.07
N LEU A 137 64.26 -26.71 11.10
CA LEU A 137 65.22 -25.66 11.45
C LEU A 137 65.76 -25.86 12.87
N SER A 138 64.88 -26.10 13.85
CA SER A 138 65.29 -26.42 15.23
C SER A 138 66.18 -27.65 15.25
N GLN A 139 65.72 -28.79 14.74
CA GLN A 139 66.49 -30.04 14.78
C GLN A 139 67.89 -29.92 14.15
N ARG A 140 68.02 -29.18 13.04
CA ARG A 140 69.28 -29.11 12.30
C ARG A 140 70.25 -28.04 12.83
N TYR A 141 69.73 -26.91 13.30
CA TYR A 141 70.56 -25.75 13.65
C TYR A 141 70.60 -25.45 15.15
N GLU A 142 69.68 -25.97 15.96
CA GLU A 142 69.69 -25.82 17.42
C GLU A 142 70.96 -26.39 18.06
N GLN A 143 71.53 -27.47 17.50
CA GLN A 143 72.80 -28.02 17.96
C GLN A 143 73.99 -27.07 17.78
N TYR A 144 73.94 -26.18 16.78
CA TYR A 144 75.05 -25.28 16.44
C TYR A 144 74.88 -23.89 17.03
N LEU A 145 73.64 -23.38 17.09
CA LEU A 145 73.32 -22.02 17.52
C LEU A 145 72.78 -21.94 18.95
N GLY A 146 72.17 -23.00 19.47
CA GLY A 146 71.42 -22.96 20.72
C GLY A 146 70.07 -22.25 20.57
N LYS A 147 69.09 -22.64 21.40
CA LYS A 147 67.69 -22.18 21.31
C LYS A 147 67.50 -20.67 21.44
N GLY A 148 68.42 -19.97 22.11
CA GLY A 148 68.38 -18.53 22.34
C GLY A 148 68.78 -17.69 21.12
N HIS A 149 69.70 -18.19 20.29
CA HIS A 149 70.31 -17.45 19.17
C HIS A 149 69.74 -17.84 17.80
N MET A 150 68.60 -18.54 17.78
CA MET A 150 67.87 -18.94 16.56
C MET A 150 66.98 -17.81 15.99
N ASN A 151 67.29 -16.56 16.30
CA ASN A 151 66.57 -15.40 15.77
C ASN A 151 67.39 -14.73 14.65
N ALA A 152 66.73 -14.04 13.72
CA ALA A 152 67.38 -13.47 12.53
C ALA A 152 68.49 -12.47 12.90
N SER A 153 68.27 -11.65 13.93
CA SER A 153 69.23 -10.63 14.37
C SER A 153 70.53 -11.22 14.90
N ASP A 154 70.46 -12.31 15.67
CA ASP A 154 71.65 -12.96 16.23
C ASP A 154 72.39 -13.76 15.16
N ILE A 155 71.66 -14.38 14.21
CA ILE A 155 72.25 -15.07 13.06
C ILE A 155 73.02 -14.10 12.15
N ASP A 156 72.45 -12.92 11.85
CA ASP A 156 73.11 -11.89 11.05
C ASP A 156 74.41 -11.42 11.74
N ARG A 157 74.37 -11.26 13.07
CA ARG A 157 75.53 -10.84 13.86
C ARG A 157 76.61 -11.93 13.94
N ILE A 158 76.22 -13.20 14.01
CA ILE A 158 77.14 -14.34 13.91
C ILE A 158 77.79 -14.38 12.53
N ALA A 159 77.03 -14.10 11.47
CA ALA A 159 77.55 -14.03 10.10
C ALA A 159 78.58 -12.89 9.94
N GLU A 160 78.29 -11.70 10.45
CA GLU A 160 79.23 -10.57 10.47
C GLU A 160 80.54 -10.93 11.22
N MET A 161 80.45 -11.55 12.41
CA MET A 161 81.64 -11.95 13.17
C MET A 161 82.52 -12.99 12.46
N LEU A 162 81.92 -13.84 11.60
CA LEU A 162 82.61 -14.81 10.76
C LEU A 162 83.26 -14.14 9.54
N GLU A 163 82.59 -13.17 8.91
CA GLU A 163 83.12 -12.40 7.78
C GLU A 163 84.27 -11.47 8.19
N GLU A 164 84.20 -10.86 9.36
CA GLU A 164 85.26 -10.03 9.94
C GLU A 164 86.45 -10.86 10.46
N GLY A 165 86.34 -12.19 10.48
CA GLY A 165 87.35 -13.11 10.98
C GLY A 165 87.54 -13.07 12.50
N SER A 166 86.61 -12.44 13.22
CA SER A 166 86.61 -12.34 14.69
C SER A 166 86.32 -13.68 15.37
N ALA A 167 85.60 -14.60 14.71
CA ALA A 167 85.35 -15.95 15.19
C ALA A 167 85.77 -17.02 14.16
N ALA A 168 86.40 -18.11 14.63
CA ALA A 168 86.93 -19.17 13.76
C ALA A 168 85.88 -20.24 13.39
N SER A 169 84.76 -20.31 14.12
CA SER A 169 83.67 -21.27 13.92
C SER A 169 82.37 -20.74 14.52
N ILE A 170 81.23 -21.26 14.06
CA ILE A 170 79.89 -20.87 14.53
C ILE A 170 79.75 -21.02 16.05
N ILE A 171 80.32 -22.09 16.62
CA ILE A 171 80.28 -22.34 18.07
C ILE A 171 81.08 -21.27 18.84
N ASP A 172 82.20 -20.82 18.29
CA ASP A 172 83.04 -19.76 18.88
C ASP A 172 82.35 -18.38 18.79
N ALA A 173 81.65 -18.11 17.69
CA ALA A 173 80.85 -16.89 17.51
C ALA A 173 79.67 -16.83 18.51
N VAL A 174 78.96 -17.94 18.70
CA VAL A 174 77.85 -18.06 19.69
C VAL A 174 78.38 -17.85 21.11
N ALA A 175 79.51 -18.46 21.46
CA ALA A 175 80.12 -18.28 22.78
C ALA A 175 80.53 -16.82 23.06
N LYS A 176 81.03 -16.10 22.05
CA LYS A 176 81.36 -14.66 22.16
C LYS A 176 80.13 -13.76 22.25
N LEU A 177 78.98 -14.20 21.73
CA LEU A 177 77.70 -13.51 21.89
C LEU A 177 77.08 -13.73 23.27
N GLU A 178 77.19 -14.92 23.85
CA GLU A 178 76.73 -15.20 25.22
C GLU A 178 77.61 -14.58 26.30
N HIS A 179 78.91 -14.49 26.03
CA HIS A 179 79.90 -13.87 26.89
C HIS A 179 80.65 -12.79 26.12
N PRO A 180 80.07 -11.58 25.96
CA PRO A 180 80.82 -10.46 25.46
C PRO A 180 82.01 -10.26 26.41
N ALA A 181 83.22 -10.43 25.90
CA ALA A 181 84.43 -10.20 26.65
C ALA A 181 84.30 -8.84 27.36
N GLN A 182 84.45 -8.87 28.69
CA GLN A 182 84.51 -7.67 29.53
C GLN A 182 85.61 -6.73 29.05
#